data_AF-A0A368GWJ6-F1
#
_entry.id   AF-A0A368GWJ6-F1
#
_cell.length_a   1.000
_cell.length_b   1.000
_cell.length_c   1.000
_cell.angle_alpha   90.00
_cell.angle_beta   90.00
_cell.angle_gamma   90.00
#
_symmetry.space_group_name_H-M   'P 1'
#
loop_
_entity.id
_entity.type
_entity.pdbx_description
1 polymer ?
#
loop_
_entity_poly.entity_id
_entity_poly.type
_entity_poly.pdbx_seq_one_letter_code
_entity_poly.pdbx_strand_id
1 'polypeptide(L)'
;SEHHNWSIHYLKPQHLDPVPSDIAISRAQPPKDVEQVAKEVGVLPEELDPYGRKKAKVSLDVLKRLQHVKDGKYVVVVGITPTPLGEGKSTTSIGLSQALGPHLNKNVFTCLRQPSQGPTFGIKGGAAGGGYSQVIPMEEFNLHLTGDIHAITAANNLLAAAIDARMFHESTQKDEALFNRLCPQNKQGRLRLRPWKSGFIRHFR
;
A
#
# COMPACT_ATOMS: atom_id res chain seq x y z
N SER A 1 -31.55 7.27 -8.84
CA SER A 1 -30.19 6.72 -8.99
C SER A 1 -30.21 5.31 -8.41
N GLU A 2 -30.35 4.31 -9.26
CA GLU A 2 -30.35 2.91 -8.81
C GLU A 2 -29.00 2.60 -8.17
N HIS A 3 -29.02 2.33 -6.87
CA HIS A 3 -27.84 1.83 -6.17
C HIS A 3 -27.57 0.42 -6.71
N HIS A 4 -26.62 0.31 -7.64
CA HIS A 4 -26.21 -0.98 -8.18
C HIS A 4 -25.54 -1.77 -7.04
N ASN A 5 -26.29 -2.69 -6.44
CA ASN A 5 -25.76 -3.52 -5.37
C ASN A 5 -24.83 -4.57 -5.98
N TRP A 6 -23.69 -4.82 -5.34
CA TRP A 6 -22.76 -5.85 -5.78
C TRP A 6 -23.33 -7.22 -5.49
N SER A 7 -23.21 -8.13 -6.45
CA SER A 7 -23.64 -9.52 -6.30
C SER A 7 -22.53 -10.35 -5.64
N ILE A 8 -22.23 -10.05 -4.38
CA ILE A 8 -21.16 -10.71 -3.62
C ILE A 8 -21.67 -12.01 -3.00
N HIS A 9 -20.94 -13.10 -3.19
CA HIS A 9 -21.23 -14.38 -2.54
C HIS A 9 -20.45 -14.54 -1.23
N TYR A 10 -20.96 -14.05 -0.10
CA TYR A 10 -20.18 -14.08 1.15
C TYR A 10 -19.84 -15.50 1.64
N LEU A 11 -18.57 -15.73 1.96
CA LEU A 11 -18.12 -16.97 2.61
C LEU A 11 -18.43 -16.90 4.10
N LYS A 12 -19.16 -17.89 4.63
CA LYS A 12 -19.46 -17.98 6.05
C LYS A 12 -18.28 -18.64 6.79
N PRO A 13 -17.73 -18.01 7.85
CA PRO A 13 -16.74 -18.66 8.69
C PRO A 13 -17.39 -19.74 9.56
N GLN A 14 -16.63 -20.78 9.88
CA GLN A 14 -17.02 -21.77 10.88
C GLN A 14 -16.60 -21.28 12.27
N HIS A 15 -17.58 -20.97 13.11
CA HIS A 15 -17.32 -20.55 14.49
C HIS A 15 -17.07 -21.77 15.38
N LEU A 16 -16.01 -21.69 16.18
CA LEU A 16 -15.56 -22.71 17.13
C LEU A 16 -15.53 -22.11 18.54
N ASP A 17 -15.81 -22.94 19.53
CA ASP A 17 -15.78 -22.59 20.95
C ASP A 17 -15.02 -23.69 21.72
N PRO A 18 -13.89 -23.40 22.41
CA PRO A 18 -13.26 -22.07 22.55
C PRO A 18 -12.69 -21.50 21.25
N VAL A 19 -12.66 -20.17 21.16
CA VAL A 19 -12.12 -19.45 19.99
C VAL A 19 -10.64 -19.81 19.78
N PRO A 20 -10.25 -20.36 18.62
CA PRO A 20 -8.86 -20.69 18.34
C PRO A 20 -7.98 -19.44 18.23
N SER A 21 -6.66 -19.63 18.21
CA SER A 21 -5.71 -18.54 17.89
C SER A 21 -5.98 -17.92 16.52
N ASP A 22 -5.70 -16.63 16.35
CA ASP A 22 -5.93 -15.87 15.10
C ASP A 22 -5.38 -16.57 13.86
N ILE A 23 -4.15 -17.12 13.96
CA ILE A 23 -3.49 -17.82 12.88
C ILE A 23 -4.21 -19.13 12.50
N ALA A 24 -4.76 -19.85 13.48
CA ALA A 24 -5.53 -21.05 13.23
C ALA A 24 -6.84 -20.73 12.51
N ILE A 25 -7.51 -19.63 12.89
CA ILE A 25 -8.70 -19.14 12.19
C ILE A 25 -8.35 -18.75 10.75
N SER A 26 -7.24 -18.02 10.53
CA SER A 26 -6.81 -17.62 9.18
C SER A 26 -6.50 -18.82 8.28
N ARG A 27 -5.89 -19.89 8.82
CA ARG A 27 -5.53 -21.09 8.05
C ARG A 27 -6.73 -22.00 7.77
N ALA A 28 -7.70 -22.03 8.67
CA ALA A 28 -8.90 -22.84 8.52
C ALA A 28 -9.83 -22.30 7.42
N GLN A 29 -9.79 -21.00 7.14
CA GLN A 29 -10.66 -20.37 6.15
C GLN A 29 -9.94 -20.19 4.80
N PRO A 30 -10.29 -20.95 3.74
CA PRO A 30 -9.74 -20.71 2.41
C PRO A 30 -10.32 -19.41 1.83
N PRO A 31 -9.49 -18.41 1.47
CA PRO A 31 -9.97 -17.19 0.85
C PRO A 31 -10.49 -17.46 -0.57
N LYS A 32 -11.39 -16.60 -1.06
CA LYS A 32 -11.78 -16.58 -2.47
C LYS A 32 -10.59 -16.26 -3.37
N ASP A 33 -10.66 -16.66 -4.62
CA ASP A 33 -9.74 -16.13 -5.63
C ASP A 33 -10.01 -14.64 -5.85
N VAL A 34 -8.93 -13.86 -5.96
CA VAL A 34 -8.99 -12.41 -6.07
C VAL A 34 -9.72 -11.96 -7.34
N GLU A 35 -9.62 -12.75 -8.42
CA GLU A 35 -10.37 -12.52 -9.66
C GLU A 35 -11.88 -12.64 -9.46
N GLN A 36 -12.32 -13.61 -8.64
CA GLN A 36 -13.73 -13.75 -8.29
C GLN A 36 -14.19 -12.54 -7.47
N VAL A 37 -13.40 -12.11 -6.49
CA VAL A 37 -13.71 -10.91 -5.69
C VAL A 37 -13.81 -9.67 -6.60
N ALA A 38 -12.82 -9.48 -7.49
CA ALA A 38 -12.78 -8.37 -8.45
C ALA A 38 -14.02 -8.34 -9.35
N LYS A 39 -14.43 -9.51 -9.87
CA LYS A 39 -15.64 -9.65 -10.68
C LYS A 39 -16.92 -9.28 -9.90
N GLU A 40 -17.04 -9.75 -8.66
CA GLU A 40 -18.22 -9.49 -7.82
C GLU A 40 -18.38 -7.99 -7.48
N VAL A 41 -17.28 -7.23 -7.40
CA VAL A 41 -17.28 -5.79 -7.10
C VAL A 41 -17.23 -4.88 -8.34
N GLY A 42 -17.14 -5.46 -9.55
CA GLY A 42 -17.15 -4.70 -10.81
C GLY A 42 -15.80 -4.13 -11.25
N VAL A 43 -14.69 -4.72 -10.79
CA VAL A 43 -13.34 -4.45 -11.35
C VAL A 43 -13.16 -5.31 -12.60
N LEU A 44 -12.69 -4.70 -13.69
CA LEU A 44 -12.52 -5.39 -14.96
C LEU A 44 -11.23 -6.24 -14.96
N PRO A 45 -11.17 -7.36 -15.70
CA PRO A 45 -9.97 -8.20 -15.76
C PRO A 45 -8.71 -7.46 -16.20
N GLU A 46 -8.82 -6.52 -17.14
CA GLU A 46 -7.72 -5.69 -17.64
C GLU A 46 -7.22 -4.66 -16.62
N GLU A 47 -7.99 -4.40 -15.57
CA GLU A 47 -7.64 -3.49 -14.48
C GLU A 47 -7.03 -4.23 -13.28
N LEU A 48 -6.92 -5.56 -13.34
CA LEU A 48 -6.45 -6.41 -12.26
C LEU A 48 -5.09 -7.02 -12.63
N ASP A 49 -4.09 -6.83 -11.78
CA ASP A 49 -2.76 -7.45 -11.89
C ASP A 49 -2.59 -8.46 -10.73
N PRO A 50 -2.80 -9.78 -10.95
CA PRO A 50 -2.79 -10.78 -9.88
C PRO A 50 -1.39 -11.09 -9.34
N TYR A 51 -1.27 -11.19 -8.01
CA TYR A 51 -0.06 -11.62 -7.30
C TYR A 51 -0.32 -12.99 -6.65
N GLY A 52 -0.36 -14.02 -7.50
CA GLY A 52 -0.92 -15.31 -7.13
C GLY A 52 -2.45 -15.24 -7.06
N ARG A 53 -3.09 -16.24 -6.43
CA ARG A 53 -4.56 -16.40 -6.51
C ARG A 53 -5.35 -15.49 -5.57
N LYS A 54 -4.73 -14.97 -4.51
CA LYS A 54 -5.46 -14.38 -3.36
C LYS A 54 -5.28 -12.88 -3.18
N LYS A 55 -4.43 -12.25 -3.98
CA LYS A 55 -4.11 -10.82 -3.91
C LYS A 55 -3.80 -10.29 -5.30
N ALA A 56 -4.03 -9.01 -5.51
CA ALA A 56 -3.82 -8.35 -6.79
C ALA A 56 -3.56 -6.86 -6.56
N LYS A 57 -2.93 -6.21 -7.54
CA LYS A 57 -2.95 -4.76 -7.68
C LYS A 57 -4.09 -4.37 -8.62
N VAL A 58 -4.66 -3.20 -8.37
CA VAL A 58 -5.72 -2.63 -9.21
C VAL A 58 -5.15 -1.43 -9.94
N SER A 59 -5.33 -1.38 -11.27
CA SER A 59 -4.89 -0.25 -12.09
C SER A 59 -5.61 1.03 -11.69
N LEU A 60 -4.90 2.15 -11.74
CA LEU A 60 -5.48 3.48 -11.52
C LEU A 60 -6.42 3.92 -12.65
N ASP A 61 -6.45 3.20 -13.77
CA ASP A 61 -7.38 3.47 -14.87
C ASP A 61 -8.85 3.27 -14.45
N VAL A 62 -9.11 2.46 -13.41
CA VAL A 62 -10.43 2.33 -12.75
C VAL A 62 -10.97 3.70 -12.36
N LEU A 63 -10.13 4.59 -11.83
CA LEU A 63 -10.55 5.93 -11.40
C LEU A 63 -11.02 6.79 -12.57
N LYS A 64 -10.37 6.66 -13.74
CA LYS A 64 -10.78 7.36 -14.96
C LYS A 64 -12.11 6.82 -15.48
N ARG A 65 -12.26 5.49 -15.51
CA ARG A 65 -13.51 4.83 -15.95
C ARG A 65 -14.70 5.19 -15.06
N LEU A 66 -14.48 5.27 -13.74
CA LEU A 66 -15.51 5.53 -12.74
C LEU A 66 -15.67 7.02 -12.39
N GLN A 67 -15.01 7.95 -13.10
CA GLN A 67 -15.05 9.39 -12.78
C GLN A 67 -16.47 9.99 -12.76
N HIS A 68 -17.43 9.39 -13.47
CA HIS A 68 -18.83 9.82 -13.53
C HIS A 68 -19.70 9.22 -12.42
N VAL A 69 -19.17 8.24 -11.68
CA VAL A 69 -19.87 7.59 -10.59
C VAL A 69 -19.73 8.45 -9.33
N LYS A 70 -20.84 8.64 -8.63
CA LYS A 70 -20.85 9.40 -7.37
C LYS A 70 -20.09 8.66 -6.27
N ASP A 71 -19.27 9.38 -5.52
CA ASP A 71 -18.56 8.85 -4.38
C ASP A 71 -19.48 8.19 -3.34
N GLY A 72 -18.98 7.11 -2.75
CA GLY A 72 -19.61 6.41 -1.63
C GLY A 72 -19.54 7.19 -0.32
N LYS A 73 -20.06 6.58 0.75
CA LYS A 73 -19.92 7.13 2.11
C LYS A 73 -18.54 6.76 2.65
N TYR A 74 -17.83 7.76 3.17
CA TYR A 74 -16.55 7.57 3.83
C TYR A 74 -16.75 7.49 5.34
N VAL A 75 -16.35 6.36 5.93
CA VAL A 75 -16.45 6.10 7.37
C VAL A 75 -15.05 5.89 7.93
N VAL A 76 -14.67 6.69 8.93
CA VAL A 76 -13.37 6.58 9.59
C VAL A 76 -13.56 5.96 10.97
N VAL A 77 -12.88 4.84 11.21
CA VAL A 77 -12.80 4.22 12.53
C VAL A 77 -11.56 4.76 13.23
N VAL A 78 -11.78 5.47 14.32
CA VAL A 78 -10.73 6.00 15.20
C VAL A 78 -10.73 5.25 16.53
N GLY A 79 -9.64 5.36 17.28
CA GLY A 79 -9.61 4.87 18.66
C GLY A 79 -8.94 5.88 19.57
N ILE A 80 -9.05 5.62 20.86
CA ILE A 80 -8.41 6.42 21.91
C ILE A 80 -6.88 6.27 21.89
N THR A 81 -6.22 7.05 22.73
CA THR A 81 -4.78 6.93 23.00
C THR A 81 -4.42 5.47 23.28
N PRO A 82 -3.43 4.87 22.58
CA PRO A 82 -3.13 3.46 22.72
C PRO A 82 -2.80 3.06 24.16
N THR A 83 -3.53 2.09 24.69
CA THR A 83 -3.19 1.43 25.95
C THR A 83 -2.46 0.11 25.70
N PRO A 84 -1.69 -0.42 26.68
CA PRO A 84 -1.02 -1.72 26.55
C PRO A 84 -1.96 -2.90 26.30
N LEU A 85 -3.24 -2.77 26.65
CA LEU A 85 -4.26 -3.83 26.51
C LEU A 85 -4.74 -4.02 25.07
N GLY A 86 -4.46 -3.07 24.17
CA GLY A 86 -4.83 -3.15 22.75
C GLY A 86 -6.31 -2.83 22.51
N GLU A 87 -6.57 -1.80 21.70
CA GLU A 87 -7.92 -1.25 21.49
C GLU A 87 -8.74 -1.99 20.41
N GLY A 88 -8.17 -2.95 19.69
CA GLY A 88 -8.89 -3.69 18.65
C GLY A 88 -9.33 -2.89 17.42
N LYS A 89 -8.76 -1.70 17.16
CA LYS A 89 -9.16 -0.80 16.04
C LYS A 89 -9.31 -1.51 14.69
N SER A 90 -8.32 -2.30 14.26
CA SER A 90 -8.39 -3.03 12.98
C SER A 90 -9.51 -4.07 12.99
N THR A 91 -9.68 -4.78 14.11
CA THR A 91 -10.75 -5.76 14.32
C THR A 91 -12.12 -5.09 14.20
N THR A 92 -12.30 -3.92 14.81
CA THR A 92 -13.54 -3.13 14.70
C THR A 92 -13.80 -2.67 13.26
N SER A 93 -12.78 -2.18 12.54
CA SER A 93 -12.93 -1.75 11.14
C SER A 93 -13.38 -2.89 10.23
N ILE A 94 -12.78 -4.08 10.39
CA ILE A 94 -13.13 -5.26 9.57
C ILE A 94 -14.51 -5.78 9.98
N GLY A 95 -14.79 -5.87 11.28
CA GLY A 95 -16.08 -6.30 11.82
C GLY A 95 -17.23 -5.38 11.38
N LEU A 96 -17.00 -4.08 11.31
CA LEU A 96 -17.98 -3.12 10.79
C LEU A 96 -18.33 -3.41 9.33
N SER A 97 -17.34 -3.69 8.49
CA SER A 97 -17.57 -4.06 7.09
C SER A 97 -18.24 -5.41 6.95
N GLN A 98 -17.90 -6.38 7.81
CA GLN A 98 -18.60 -7.67 7.88
C GLN A 98 -20.06 -7.51 8.31
N ALA A 99 -20.38 -6.53 9.16
CA ALA A 99 -21.76 -6.18 9.49
C ALA A 99 -22.50 -5.51 8.32
N LEU A 100 -21.87 -4.52 7.67
CA LEU A 100 -22.48 -3.77 6.56
C LEU A 100 -22.71 -4.63 5.31
N GLY A 101 -21.74 -5.47 4.93
CA GLY A 101 -21.80 -6.29 3.73
C GLY A 101 -22.72 -7.51 3.90
N PRO A 102 -22.25 -8.60 4.51
CA PRO A 102 -23.02 -9.83 4.70
C PRO A 102 -24.39 -9.67 5.39
N HIS A 103 -24.50 -8.82 6.43
CA HIS A 103 -25.72 -8.76 7.24
C HIS A 103 -26.70 -7.67 6.79
N LEU A 104 -26.22 -6.54 6.25
CA LEU A 104 -27.07 -5.42 5.82
C LEU A 104 -27.12 -5.24 4.29
N ASN A 105 -26.43 -6.10 3.56
CA ASN A 105 -26.38 -6.14 2.10
C ASN A 105 -25.98 -4.78 1.47
N LYS A 106 -24.98 -4.12 2.06
CA LYS A 106 -24.42 -2.85 1.57
C LYS A 106 -23.07 -3.09 0.90
N ASN A 107 -22.86 -2.43 -0.24
CA ASN A 107 -21.53 -2.34 -0.85
C ASN A 107 -20.56 -1.64 0.10
N VAL A 108 -19.49 -2.34 0.49
CA VAL A 108 -18.51 -1.84 1.45
C VAL A 108 -17.11 -2.36 1.13
N PHE A 109 -16.11 -1.49 1.29
CA PHE A 109 -14.70 -1.84 1.32
C PHE A 109 -14.08 -1.41 2.64
N THR A 110 -13.13 -2.21 3.13
CA THR A 110 -12.27 -1.83 4.25
C THR A 110 -10.90 -1.47 3.69
N CYS A 111 -10.43 -0.25 3.96
CA CYS A 111 -9.08 0.17 3.63
C CYS A 111 -8.21 0.11 4.88
N LEU A 112 -7.12 -0.66 4.82
CA LEU A 112 -6.17 -0.83 5.92
C LEU A 112 -4.76 -0.47 5.46
N ARG A 113 -3.91 -0.11 6.41
CA ARG A 113 -2.48 0.11 6.14
C ARG A 113 -1.74 -1.22 6.14
N GLN A 114 -0.83 -1.41 5.20
CA GLN A 114 0.12 -2.52 5.24
C GLN A 114 1.00 -2.39 6.50
N PRO A 115 1.15 -3.46 7.31
CA PRO A 115 2.08 -3.46 8.43
C PRO A 115 3.53 -3.52 7.97
N SER A 116 4.41 -2.88 8.72
CA SER A 116 5.86 -3.05 8.56
C SER A 116 6.28 -4.47 8.98
N GLN A 117 7.27 -5.03 8.30
CA GLN A 117 7.77 -6.38 8.59
C GLN A 117 8.54 -6.49 9.92
N GLY A 118 9.22 -5.41 10.34
CA GLY A 118 10.08 -5.43 11.54
C GLY A 118 9.36 -5.89 12.81
N PRO A 119 8.22 -5.28 13.19
CA PRO A 119 7.42 -5.70 14.33
C PRO A 119 6.92 -7.15 14.30
N THR A 120 6.73 -7.74 13.11
CA THR A 120 6.30 -9.14 12.94
C THR A 120 7.32 -10.12 13.53
N PHE A 121 8.61 -9.79 13.52
CA PHE A 121 9.68 -10.60 14.13
C PHE A 121 9.97 -10.23 15.59
N GLY A 122 9.20 -9.30 16.16
CA GLY A 122 9.32 -8.84 17.54
C GLY A 122 8.09 -9.21 18.39
N ILE A 123 7.64 -8.28 19.24
CA ILE A 123 6.58 -8.52 20.23
C ILE A 123 5.16 -8.45 19.63
N LYS A 124 4.98 -7.78 18.48
CA LYS A 124 3.65 -7.55 17.89
C LYS A 124 3.32 -8.59 16.82
N GLY A 125 2.62 -9.64 17.24
CA GLY A 125 1.92 -10.53 16.31
C GLY A 125 0.65 -9.87 15.76
N GLY A 126 0.55 -9.76 14.43
CA GLY A 126 -0.71 -9.53 13.71
C GLY A 126 -1.26 -8.10 13.68
N ALA A 127 -1.14 -7.40 12.55
CA ALA A 127 -1.82 -6.12 12.33
C ALA A 127 -3.12 -6.24 11.52
N ALA A 128 -3.51 -7.48 11.16
CA ALA A 128 -4.57 -7.80 10.23
C ALA A 128 -5.99 -7.82 10.83
N GLY A 129 -6.15 -7.48 12.12
CA GLY A 129 -7.40 -7.70 12.88
C GLY A 129 -7.20 -8.78 13.93
N GLY A 130 -8.28 -9.46 14.34
CA GLY A 130 -8.24 -10.53 15.33
C GLY A 130 -9.53 -11.37 15.37
N GLY A 131 -9.43 -12.60 15.85
CA GLY A 131 -10.53 -13.56 15.87
C GLY A 131 -11.09 -13.84 14.47
N TYR A 132 -12.42 -13.77 14.34
CA TYR A 132 -13.14 -13.94 13.07
C TYR A 132 -13.20 -12.66 12.21
N SER A 133 -12.70 -11.54 12.73
CA SER A 133 -12.64 -10.24 12.03
C SER A 133 -11.20 -9.89 11.69
N GLN A 134 -10.69 -10.55 10.66
CA GLN A 134 -9.31 -10.40 10.19
C GLN A 134 -9.20 -10.44 8.66
N VAL A 135 -8.12 -9.89 8.13
CA VAL A 135 -7.73 -10.05 6.72
C VAL A 135 -6.96 -11.34 6.53
N ILE A 136 -7.34 -12.12 5.52
CA ILE A 136 -6.69 -13.38 5.15
C ILE A 136 -6.15 -13.30 3.70
N PRO A 137 -5.01 -13.95 3.36
CA PRO A 137 -4.13 -14.73 4.25
C PRO A 137 -3.29 -13.84 5.20
N MET A 138 -3.34 -14.14 6.49
CA MET A 138 -2.69 -13.32 7.53
C MET A 138 -1.14 -13.30 7.40
N GLU A 139 -0.52 -14.42 7.00
CA GLU A 139 0.94 -14.52 6.87
C GLU A 139 1.45 -13.62 5.75
N GLU A 140 0.80 -13.66 4.59
CA GLU A 140 1.17 -12.82 3.45
C GLU A 140 0.99 -11.33 3.76
N PHE A 141 -0.07 -10.98 4.50
CA PHE A 141 -0.36 -9.61 4.91
C PHE A 141 0.71 -9.02 5.85
N ASN A 142 1.28 -9.84 6.74
CA ASN A 142 2.30 -9.38 7.70
C ASN A 142 3.74 -9.45 7.17
N LEU A 143 3.96 -10.04 6.00
CA LEU A 143 5.27 -10.20 5.37
C LEU A 143 5.39 -9.32 4.11
N HIS A 144 5.66 -9.92 2.96
CA HIS A 144 6.03 -9.19 1.75
C HIS A 144 4.83 -8.57 1.02
N LEU A 145 3.62 -9.10 1.24
CA LEU A 145 2.41 -8.76 0.51
C LEU A 145 2.68 -8.70 -1.01
N THR A 146 2.71 -7.50 -1.58
CA THR A 146 2.91 -7.16 -3.00
C THR A 146 4.25 -6.45 -3.27
N GLY A 147 5.12 -6.35 -2.26
CA GLY A 147 6.44 -5.72 -2.38
C GLY A 147 6.45 -4.19 -2.27
N ASP A 148 5.37 -3.56 -1.80
CA ASP A 148 5.26 -2.10 -1.80
C ASP A 148 6.28 -1.42 -0.87
N ILE A 149 6.51 -1.98 0.32
CA ILE A 149 7.57 -1.52 1.25
C ILE A 149 8.96 -1.68 0.64
N HIS A 150 9.19 -2.75 -0.15
CA HIS A 150 10.46 -2.97 -0.82
C HIS A 150 10.72 -1.92 -1.90
N ALA A 151 9.69 -1.57 -2.68
CA ALA A 151 9.78 -0.50 -3.67
C ALA A 151 10.09 0.86 -3.02
N ILE A 152 9.44 1.18 -1.89
CA ILE A 152 9.73 2.39 -1.11
C ILE A 152 11.18 2.38 -0.61
N THR A 153 11.65 1.25 -0.10
CA THR A 153 13.02 1.08 0.42
C THR A 153 14.05 1.28 -0.71
N ALA A 154 13.82 0.66 -1.87
CA ALA A 154 14.69 0.79 -3.03
C ALA A 154 14.76 2.25 -3.54
N ALA A 155 13.62 2.93 -3.63
CA ALA A 155 13.57 4.34 -4.03
C ALA A 155 14.30 5.25 -3.03
N ASN A 156 14.09 5.03 -1.73
CA ASN A 156 14.77 5.78 -0.67
C ASN A 156 16.29 5.58 -0.72
N ASN A 157 16.73 4.33 -0.85
CA ASN A 157 18.16 4.00 -0.89
C ASN A 157 18.82 4.50 -2.17
N LEU A 158 18.11 4.49 -3.31
CA LEU A 158 18.60 5.08 -4.55
C LEU A 158 18.83 6.59 -4.41
N LEU A 159 17.91 7.31 -3.74
CA LEU A 159 18.07 8.73 -3.48
C LEU A 159 19.29 9.00 -2.58
N ALA A 160 19.46 8.23 -1.51
CA ALA A 160 20.61 8.35 -0.61
C ALA A 160 21.94 8.10 -1.37
N ALA A 161 22.01 6.99 -2.12
CA ALA A 161 23.18 6.66 -2.92
C ALA A 161 23.49 7.72 -3.99
N ALA A 162 22.47 8.33 -4.59
CA ALA A 162 22.66 9.43 -5.54
C ALA A 162 23.24 10.69 -4.88
N ILE A 163 22.82 10.99 -3.65
CA ILE A 163 23.37 12.10 -2.86
C ILE A 163 24.83 11.82 -2.48
N ASP A 164 25.11 10.63 -1.95
CA ASP A 164 26.48 10.24 -1.55
C ASP A 164 27.43 10.23 -2.75
N ALA A 165 27.01 9.68 -3.89
CA ALA A 165 27.79 9.69 -5.13
C ALA A 165 28.06 11.12 -5.62
N ARG A 166 27.11 12.04 -5.45
CA ARG A 166 27.32 13.46 -5.78
C ARG A 166 28.33 14.11 -4.86
N MET A 167 28.17 13.96 -3.54
CA MET A 167 29.09 14.49 -2.55
C MET A 167 30.52 13.96 -2.78
N PHE A 168 30.65 12.66 -3.05
CA PHE A 168 31.94 12.03 -3.34
C PHE A 168 32.59 12.61 -4.60
N HIS A 169 31.87 12.70 -5.73
CA HIS A 169 32.42 13.26 -6.97
C HIS A 169 32.74 14.75 -6.91
N GLU A 170 32.03 15.52 -6.08
CA GLU A 170 32.34 16.94 -5.85
C GLU A 170 33.55 17.11 -4.93
N SER A 171 33.68 16.29 -3.87
CA SER A 171 34.82 16.32 -2.95
C SER A 171 36.15 15.90 -3.58
N THR A 172 36.11 15.08 -4.63
CA THR A 172 37.30 14.56 -5.33
C THR A 172 37.73 15.43 -6.52
N GLN A 173 36.94 16.45 -6.88
CA GLN A 173 37.29 17.41 -7.93
C GLN A 173 38.15 18.54 -7.38
N LYS A 174 39.09 19.03 -8.20
CA LYS A 174 39.82 20.26 -7.90
C LYS A 174 38.88 21.45 -7.97
N ASP A 175 39.03 22.42 -7.07
CA ASP A 175 38.19 23.62 -6.97
C ASP A 175 38.06 24.37 -8.31
N GLU A 176 39.13 24.41 -9.10
CA GLU A 176 39.16 25.06 -10.41
C GLU A 176 38.24 24.35 -11.44
N ALA A 177 38.19 23.02 -11.41
CA ALA A 177 37.31 22.23 -12.27
C ALA A 177 35.83 22.39 -11.84
N LEU A 178 35.57 22.43 -10.54
CA LEU A 178 34.24 22.68 -9.99
C LEU A 178 33.75 24.09 -10.32
N PHE A 179 34.61 25.11 -10.13
CA PHE A 179 34.33 26.50 -10.43
C PHE A 179 34.00 26.71 -11.91
N ASN A 180 34.77 26.13 -12.82
CA ASN A 180 34.51 26.20 -14.26
C ASN A 180 33.18 25.53 -14.67
N ARG A 181 32.71 24.53 -13.90
CA ARG A 181 31.43 23.84 -14.13
C ARG A 181 30.22 24.64 -13.62
N LEU A 182 30.36 25.27 -12.45
CA LEU A 182 29.33 26.12 -11.84
C LEU A 182 29.22 27.48 -12.55
N CYS A 183 30.35 28.01 -13.02
CA CYS A 183 30.50 29.30 -13.68
C CYS A 183 31.16 29.15 -15.07
N PRO A 184 30.54 28.48 -16.04
CA PRO A 184 31.12 28.38 -17.37
C PRO A 184 31.17 29.76 -18.04
N GLN A 185 32.28 30.08 -18.71
CA GLN A 185 32.42 31.33 -19.45
C GLN A 185 31.40 31.37 -20.60
N ASN A 186 30.64 32.47 -20.67
CA ASN A 186 29.81 32.76 -21.85
C ASN A 186 30.71 33.23 -23.01
N LYS A 187 30.17 33.27 -24.25
CA LYS A 187 30.87 33.75 -25.47
C LYS A 187 31.48 35.16 -25.37
N GLN A 188 31.15 35.92 -24.32
CA GLN A 188 31.62 37.28 -24.01
C GLN A 188 32.62 37.31 -22.83
N GLY A 189 33.16 36.17 -22.40
CA GLY A 189 34.14 36.07 -21.31
C GLY A 189 33.60 36.29 -19.89
N ARG A 190 32.33 36.65 -19.72
CA ARG A 190 31.70 36.81 -18.40
C ARG A 190 31.35 35.46 -17.78
N LEU A 191 31.85 35.25 -16.56
CA LEU A 191 31.47 34.15 -15.67
C LEU A 191 30.11 34.49 -15.03
N ARG A 192 29.13 33.60 -15.18
CA ARG A 192 27.88 33.68 -14.42
C ARG A 192 27.63 32.33 -13.77
N LEU A 193 27.30 32.36 -12.48
CA LEU A 193 26.67 31.22 -11.81
C LEU A 193 25.46 30.81 -12.64
N ARG A 194 25.50 29.60 -13.20
CA ARG A 194 24.32 29.07 -13.88
C ARG A 194 23.32 28.67 -12.79
N PRO A 195 22.13 29.31 -12.72
CA PRO A 195 21.08 28.77 -11.88
C PRO A 195 20.77 27.35 -12.36
N TRP A 196 20.60 26.45 -11.40
CA TRP A 196 20.42 25.02 -11.59
C TRP A 196 19.46 24.72 -12.76
N LYS A 197 20.01 24.28 -13.89
CA LYS A 197 19.21 23.71 -14.99
C LYS A 197 19.37 22.20 -14.95
N SER A 198 18.24 21.52 -14.87
CA SER A 198 17.98 20.07 -14.82
C SER A 198 18.63 19.20 -15.94
N GLY A 199 19.61 19.71 -16.68
CA GLY A 199 20.25 19.03 -17.81
C GLY A 199 21.22 17.90 -17.44
N PHE A 200 21.72 17.84 -16.20
CA PHE A 200 22.71 16.82 -15.81
C PHE A 200 22.10 15.42 -15.54
N ILE A 201 20.77 15.32 -15.49
CA ILE A 201 20.07 14.02 -15.39
C ILE A 201 20.10 13.26 -16.73
N ARG A 202 20.44 13.90 -17.86
CA ARG A 202 20.46 13.23 -19.18
C ARG A 202 21.61 12.23 -19.41
N HIS A 203 22.58 12.11 -18.50
CA HIS A 203 23.72 11.18 -18.66
C HIS A 203 23.63 9.91 -17.78
N PHE A 204 22.52 9.70 -17.08
CA PHE A 204 22.21 8.45 -16.36
C PHE A 204 20.91 7.83 -16.91
N ARG A 205 20.82 7.70 -18.23
CA ARG A 205 19.91 6.79 -18.92
C ARG A 205 20.73 5.82 -19.76
#